data_AF-A0A1E7YK96-F1
#
_entry.id   AF-A0A1E7YK96-F1
#
_cell.length_a   1.000
_cell.length_b   1.000
_cell.length_c   1.000
_cell.angle_alpha   90.00
_cell.angle_beta   90.00
_cell.angle_gamma   90.00
#
_symmetry.space_group_name_H-M   'P 1'
#
loop_
_entity.id
_entity.type
_entity.pdbx_description
1 polymer ?
#
loop_
_entity_poly.entity_id
_entity_poly.type
_entity_poly.pdbx_seq_one_letter_code
_entity_poly.pdbx_strand_id
1 'polypeptide(L)'
;MPHSASPLTLQDRFFERFRGRTIILHRGFPPGYLAELLKQPGGGGHFRVDLRQLGSEVDSPMDWLLQRHVLPLDLPTPLLLKVEDESIYLRHLLQGSSPGHPSEILWMLDAIHERHHALLRRLPAGLQPRRGMAVDDNAIDYDLYNDA
;
A
#
# COMPACT_ATOMS: atom_id res chain seq x y z
N MET A 1 14.04 -25.28 -16.48
CA MET A 1 13.63 -23.87 -16.68
C MET A 1 12.48 -23.60 -15.72
N PRO A 2 12.60 -22.69 -14.74
CA PRO A 2 11.46 -22.33 -13.92
C PRO A 2 10.42 -21.66 -14.83
N HIS A 3 9.24 -22.25 -14.91
CA HIS A 3 8.12 -21.67 -15.64
C HIS A 3 7.60 -20.51 -14.79
N SER A 4 7.92 -19.27 -15.15
CA SER A 4 7.36 -18.10 -14.48
C SER A 4 5.85 -18.19 -14.53
N ALA A 5 5.20 -18.10 -13.36
CA ALA A 5 3.76 -18.26 -13.27
C ALA A 5 3.04 -17.23 -14.15
N SER A 6 1.92 -17.62 -14.76
CA SER A 6 1.16 -16.69 -15.60
C SER A 6 0.70 -15.47 -14.77
N PRO A 7 0.57 -14.27 -15.37
CA PRO A 7 0.11 -13.08 -14.65
C PRO A 7 -1.23 -13.25 -13.96
N LEU A 8 -2.15 -14.04 -14.55
CA LEU A 8 -3.45 -14.36 -13.94
C LEU A 8 -3.28 -15.20 -12.69
N THR A 9 -2.42 -16.21 -12.73
CA THR A 9 -2.09 -17.03 -11.56
C THR A 9 -1.47 -16.21 -10.45
N LEU A 10 -0.60 -15.25 -10.79
CA LEU A 10 0.02 -14.35 -9.80
C LEU A 10 -1.00 -13.38 -9.20
N GLN A 11 -1.92 -12.86 -10.01
CA GLN A 11 -3.04 -12.05 -9.53
C GLN A 11 -3.91 -12.82 -8.53
N ASP A 12 -4.36 -14.02 -8.89
CA ASP A 12 -5.25 -14.81 -8.02
C ASP A 12 -4.57 -15.16 -6.70
N ARG A 13 -3.31 -15.61 -6.75
CA ARG A 13 -2.50 -15.88 -5.55
C ARG A 13 -2.28 -14.64 -4.69
N PHE A 14 -2.16 -13.46 -5.29
CA PHE A 14 -2.04 -12.22 -4.55
C PHE A 14 -3.30 -11.96 -3.71
N PHE A 15 -4.48 -11.98 -4.34
CA PHE A 15 -5.73 -11.72 -3.62
C PHE A 15 -6.06 -12.83 -2.62
N GLU A 16 -5.79 -14.10 -2.94
CA GLU A 16 -5.95 -15.21 -1.98
C GLU A 16 -5.13 -14.98 -0.70
N ARG A 17 -3.90 -14.48 -0.83
CA ARG A 17 -2.99 -14.29 0.29
C ARG A 17 -3.22 -12.99 1.07
N PHE A 18 -3.53 -11.90 0.37
CA PHE A 18 -3.50 -10.55 0.94
C PHE A 18 -4.87 -9.89 1.08
N ARG A 19 -5.97 -10.51 0.64
CA ARG A 19 -7.32 -9.98 0.86
C ARG A 19 -7.56 -9.68 2.35
N GLY A 20 -8.09 -8.50 2.64
CA GLY A 20 -8.34 -8.01 3.99
C GLY A 20 -7.07 -7.62 4.76
N ARG A 21 -5.90 -7.58 4.10
CA ARG A 21 -4.63 -7.18 4.71
C ARG A 21 -4.23 -5.78 4.26
N THR A 22 -3.36 -5.19 5.07
CA THR A 22 -2.71 -3.93 4.78
C THR A 22 -1.21 -4.16 4.60
N ILE A 23 -0.61 -3.45 3.67
CA ILE A 23 0.81 -3.57 3.31
C ILE A 23 1.42 -2.16 3.34
N ILE A 24 2.60 -2.01 3.93
CA ILE A 24 3.40 -0.80 3.89
C ILE A 24 4.65 -1.07 3.04
N LEU A 25 4.74 -0.38 1.91
CA LEU A 25 5.93 -0.38 1.07
C LEU A 25 6.86 0.74 1.53
N HIS A 26 8.15 0.46 1.68
CA HIS A 26 9.12 1.45 2.14
C HIS A 26 10.49 1.24 1.48
N ARG A 27 11.31 2.30 1.46
CA ARG A 27 12.75 2.23 1.11
C ARG A 27 13.65 2.29 2.36
N GLY A 28 13.08 1.88 3.48
CA GLY A 28 13.62 2.07 4.83
C GLY A 28 12.74 3.05 5.60
N PHE A 29 12.66 2.86 6.91
CA PHE A 29 11.99 3.80 7.79
C PHE A 29 13.00 4.71 8.48
N PRO A 30 12.61 5.94 8.85
CA PRO A 30 13.40 6.76 9.76
C PRO A 30 13.68 6.03 11.08
N PRO A 31 14.77 6.37 11.78
CA PRO A 31 15.05 5.84 13.12
C PRO A 31 13.85 5.99 14.05
N GLY A 32 13.55 4.95 14.84
CA GLY A 32 12.43 4.94 15.79
C GLY A 32 11.04 4.72 15.19
N TYR A 33 10.82 5.02 13.90
CA TYR A 33 9.49 4.91 13.28
C TYR A 33 8.88 3.51 13.39
N LEU A 34 9.68 2.46 13.11
CA LEU A 34 9.20 1.08 13.24
C LEU A 34 8.86 0.73 14.69
N ALA A 35 9.63 1.22 15.65
CA ALA A 35 9.35 0.99 17.06
C ALA A 35 8.04 1.67 17.46
N GLU A 36 7.80 2.91 16.99
CA GLU A 36 6.53 3.62 17.22
C GLU A 36 5.35 2.95 16.52
N LEU A 37 5.55 2.44 15.29
CA LEU A 37 4.53 1.68 14.57
C LEU A 37 4.10 0.44 15.36
N LEU A 38 5.05 -0.33 15.89
CA LEU A 38 4.76 -1.54 16.65
C LEU A 38 4.06 -1.28 17.99
N LYS A 39 4.12 -0.05 18.52
CA LYS A 39 3.35 0.36 19.72
C LYS A 39 1.89 0.68 19.40
N GLN A 40 1.55 0.94 18.14
CA GLN A 40 0.18 1.28 17.76
C GLN A 40 -0.72 0.02 17.77
N PRO A 41 -2.01 0.17 18.12
CA PRO A 41 -2.99 -0.89 17.93
C PRO A 41 -2.98 -1.37 16.46
N GLY A 42 -2.75 -2.67 16.25
CA GLY A 42 -2.69 -3.24 14.90
C GLY A 42 -1.40 -2.96 14.12
N GLY A 43 -0.43 -2.23 14.68
CA GLY A 43 0.82 -1.87 13.98
C GLY A 43 1.67 -3.07 13.55
N GLY A 44 1.63 -4.17 14.32
CA GLY A 44 2.22 -5.45 13.94
C GLY A 44 1.47 -6.21 12.82
N GLY A 45 0.21 -5.83 12.55
CA GLY A 45 -0.66 -6.47 11.57
C GLY A 45 -0.44 -6.03 10.12
N HIS A 46 0.31 -4.95 9.90
CA HIS A 46 0.70 -4.52 8.57
C HIS A 46 1.85 -5.39 8.04
N PHE A 47 1.66 -5.96 6.85
CA PHE A 47 2.78 -6.50 6.10
C PHE A 47 3.72 -5.36 5.71
N ARG A 48 5.02 -5.60 5.73
CA ARG A 48 6.04 -4.59 5.38
C ARG A 48 6.91 -5.14 4.27
N VAL A 49 7.12 -4.34 3.23
CA VAL A 49 7.95 -4.71 2.10
C VAL A 49 9.01 -3.64 1.88
N ASP A 50 10.27 -4.05 1.98
CA ASP A 50 11.41 -3.21 1.67
C ASP A 50 11.68 -3.23 0.16
N LEU A 51 11.35 -2.14 -0.52
CA LEU A 51 11.55 -1.98 -1.96
C LEU A 51 13.01 -2.05 -2.39
N ARG A 52 13.96 -1.88 -1.45
CA ARG A 52 15.40 -2.04 -1.73
C ARG A 52 15.80 -3.50 -1.93
N GLN A 53 14.98 -4.44 -1.45
CA GLN A 53 15.21 -5.88 -1.58
C GLN A 53 14.47 -6.49 -2.77
N LEU A 54 13.73 -5.67 -3.53
CA LEU A 54 13.00 -6.13 -4.71
C LEU A 54 14.00 -6.52 -5.81
N GLY A 55 13.99 -7.80 -6.19
CA GLY A 55 14.82 -8.31 -7.29
C GLY A 55 14.33 -7.84 -8.65
N SER A 56 15.12 -8.11 -9.69
CA SER A 56 14.77 -7.80 -11.09
C SER A 56 13.79 -8.81 -11.72
N GLU A 57 13.63 -9.98 -11.11
CA GLU A 57 12.75 -11.04 -11.61
C GLU A 57 11.37 -10.97 -10.92
N VAL A 58 10.32 -11.42 -11.62
CA VAL A 58 8.95 -11.45 -11.09
C VAL A 58 8.65 -12.88 -10.63
N ASP A 59 9.07 -13.19 -9.42
CA ASP A 59 9.04 -14.56 -8.89
C ASP A 59 7.90 -14.81 -7.91
N SER A 60 7.32 -13.75 -7.35
CA SER A 60 6.21 -13.85 -6.39
C SER A 60 4.99 -13.00 -6.78
N PRO A 61 3.79 -13.31 -6.21
CA PRO A 61 2.62 -12.46 -6.36
C PRO A 61 2.85 -11.01 -5.90
N MET A 62 3.70 -10.80 -4.88
CA MET A 62 4.07 -9.46 -4.43
C MET A 62 4.94 -8.76 -5.48
N ASP A 63 5.98 -9.42 -6.00
CA ASP A 63 6.86 -8.83 -7.01
C ASP A 63 6.08 -8.46 -8.28
N TRP A 64 5.14 -9.32 -8.69
CA TRP A 64 4.24 -9.05 -9.79
C TRP A 64 3.42 -7.79 -9.57
N LEU A 65 2.76 -7.66 -8.42
CA LEU A 65 1.98 -6.48 -8.08
C LEU A 65 2.86 -5.22 -8.12
N LEU A 66 4.01 -5.29 -7.44
CA LEU A 66 4.88 -4.14 -7.27
C LEU A 66 5.46 -3.66 -8.58
N GLN A 67 6.11 -4.56 -9.33
CA GLN A 67 6.81 -4.20 -10.56
C GLN A 67 5.86 -3.80 -11.68
N ARG A 68 4.70 -4.47 -11.81
CA ARG A 68 3.79 -4.22 -12.95
C ARG A 68 2.74 -3.16 -12.69
N HIS A 69 2.33 -2.95 -11.45
CA HIS A 69 1.13 -2.16 -11.16
C HIS A 69 1.34 -1.03 -10.15
N VAL A 70 2.27 -1.16 -9.19
CA VAL A 70 2.46 -0.14 -8.15
C VAL A 70 3.60 0.82 -8.47
N LEU A 71 4.79 0.32 -8.78
CA LEU A 71 5.95 1.16 -9.09
C LEU A 71 5.73 2.08 -10.31
N PRO A 72 5.04 1.66 -11.39
CA PRO A 72 4.75 2.54 -12.52
C PRO A 72 3.84 3.73 -12.19
N LEU A 73 3.17 3.73 -11.02
CA LEU A 73 2.36 4.86 -10.57
C LEU A 73 3.20 6.02 -10.01
N ASP A 74 4.49 5.77 -9.75
CA ASP A 74 5.45 6.77 -9.23
C ASP A 74 4.95 7.50 -7.97
N LEU A 75 4.28 6.76 -7.08
CA LEU A 75 3.78 7.30 -5.81
C LEU A 75 4.90 7.40 -4.78
N PRO A 76 4.90 8.45 -3.92
CA PRO A 76 5.87 8.59 -2.84
C PRO A 76 5.83 7.42 -1.85
N THR A 77 6.97 7.15 -1.24
CA THR A 77 7.11 6.13 -0.19
C THR A 77 7.51 6.76 1.15
N PRO A 78 7.05 6.24 2.31
CA PRO A 78 6.33 4.97 2.48
C PRO A 78 4.91 4.99 1.92
N LEU A 79 4.46 3.87 1.34
CA LEU A 79 3.17 3.75 0.67
C LEU A 79 2.31 2.71 1.39
N LEU A 80 1.11 3.11 1.79
CA LEU A 80 0.11 2.25 2.40
C LEU A 80 -0.80 1.67 1.33
N LEU A 81 -0.96 0.34 1.36
CA LEU A 81 -1.88 -0.42 0.53
C LEU A 81 -2.94 -1.07 1.41
N LYS A 82 -4.22 -0.86 1.09
CA LYS A 82 -5.33 -1.65 1.64
C LYS A 82 -5.85 -2.57 0.56
N VAL A 83 -5.76 -3.88 0.79
CA VAL A 83 -6.19 -4.91 -0.14
C VAL A 83 -7.57 -5.39 0.26
N GLU A 84 -8.54 -5.21 -0.64
CA GLU A 84 -9.91 -5.65 -0.49
C GLU A 84 -10.23 -6.77 -1.48
N ASP A 85 -11.50 -7.15 -1.59
CA ASP A 85 -11.92 -8.30 -2.39
C ASP A 85 -11.52 -8.17 -3.86
N GLU A 86 -11.76 -6.99 -4.45
CA GLU A 86 -11.59 -6.72 -5.88
C GLU A 86 -10.83 -5.40 -6.15
N SER A 87 -10.20 -4.84 -5.12
CA SER A 87 -9.52 -3.55 -5.21
C SER A 87 -8.31 -3.45 -4.29
N ILE A 88 -7.34 -2.64 -4.69
CA ILE A 88 -6.22 -2.23 -3.84
C ILE A 88 -6.19 -0.70 -3.83
N TYR A 89 -6.35 -0.10 -2.66
CA TYR A 89 -6.24 1.35 -2.47
C TYR A 89 -4.83 1.71 -2.06
N LEU A 90 -4.28 2.79 -2.61
CA LEU A 90 -2.91 3.25 -2.38
C LEU A 90 -2.90 4.69 -1.91
N ARG A 91 -2.25 4.94 -0.76
CA ARG A 91 -2.06 6.28 -0.19
C ARG A 91 -0.67 6.38 0.44
N HIS A 92 0.07 7.46 0.22
CA HIS A 92 1.41 7.57 0.83
C HIS A 92 1.32 8.08 2.26
N LEU A 93 2.30 7.72 3.08
CA LEU A 93 2.37 8.08 4.50
C LEU A 93 3.16 9.37 4.76
N LEU A 94 3.59 10.09 3.72
CA LEU A 94 4.32 11.34 3.90
C LEU A 94 3.42 12.51 4.34
N GLN A 95 3.93 13.29 5.29
CA GLN A 95 3.49 14.64 5.65
C GLN A 95 4.63 15.61 5.32
N GLY A 96 4.49 16.36 4.23
CA GLY A 96 5.61 17.08 3.64
C GLY A 96 6.68 16.12 3.12
N SER A 97 7.93 16.25 3.61
CA SER A 97 9.06 15.42 3.18
C SER A 97 9.33 14.20 4.07
N SER A 98 8.58 14.03 5.15
CA SER A 98 8.83 13.00 6.17
C SER A 98 7.61 12.11 6.36
N PRO A 99 7.78 10.82 6.73
CA PRO A 99 6.63 10.01 7.15
C PRO A 99 5.90 10.65 8.32
N GLY A 100 4.57 10.73 8.23
CA GLY A 100 3.67 11.13 9.31
C GLY A 100 3.73 10.17 10.49
N HIS A 101 3.14 10.52 11.63
CA HIS A 101 3.26 9.69 12.83
C HIS A 101 2.51 8.36 12.65
N PRO A 102 3.03 7.19 13.08
CA PRO A 102 2.38 5.90 12.85
C PRO A 102 0.93 5.77 13.39
N SER A 103 0.56 6.55 14.42
CA SER A 103 -0.83 6.60 14.92
C SER A 103 -1.84 7.07 13.88
N GLU A 104 -1.37 7.78 12.86
CA GLU A 104 -2.20 8.34 11.80
C GLU A 104 -2.69 7.30 10.79
N ILE A 105 -2.01 6.14 10.73
CA ILE A 105 -2.33 5.08 9.77
C ILE A 105 -3.77 4.60 9.93
N LEU A 106 -4.31 4.56 11.15
CA LEU A 106 -5.69 4.14 11.37
C LEU A 106 -6.69 5.11 10.71
N TRP A 107 -6.53 6.42 10.94
CA TRP A 107 -7.35 7.44 10.29
C TRP A 107 -7.22 7.41 8.76
N MET A 108 -6.01 7.16 8.26
CA MET A 108 -5.78 7.02 6.81
C MET A 108 -6.49 5.79 6.23
N LEU A 109 -6.54 4.67 6.97
CA LEU A 109 -7.24 3.46 6.57
C LEU A 109 -8.76 3.62 6.59
N ASP A 110 -9.29 4.34 7.58
CA ASP A 110 -10.71 4.65 7.69
C ASP A 110 -11.18 5.50 6.50
N ALA A 111 -10.39 6.52 6.13
CA ALA A 111 -10.69 7.42 5.02
C ALA A 111 -10.29 6.88 3.63
N ILE A 112 -9.65 5.71 3.52
CA ILE A 112 -8.92 5.33 2.28
C ILE A 112 -9.82 5.14 1.06
N HIS A 113 -11.09 4.80 1.25
CA HIS A 113 -12.05 4.65 0.16
C HIS A 113 -12.31 5.97 -0.56
N GLU A 114 -12.28 7.07 0.20
CA GLU A 114 -12.55 8.43 -0.28
C GLU A 114 -11.24 9.15 -0.61
N ARG A 115 -10.21 8.94 0.23
CA ARG A 115 -8.90 9.58 0.15
C ARG A 115 -7.82 8.57 -0.17
N HIS A 116 -7.58 8.34 -1.46
CA HIS A 116 -6.47 7.54 -1.99
C HIS A 116 -5.89 8.24 -3.23
N HIS A 117 -4.60 8.05 -3.50
CA HIS A 117 -3.99 8.58 -4.73
C HIS A 117 -4.26 7.69 -5.94
N ALA A 118 -4.32 6.37 -5.69
CA ALA A 118 -4.61 5.40 -6.73
C ALA A 118 -5.45 4.26 -6.20
N LEU A 119 -6.25 3.71 -7.11
CA LEU A 119 -7.04 2.50 -6.94
C LEU A 119 -6.65 1.54 -8.05
N LEU A 120 -6.23 0.33 -7.69
CA LEU A 120 -6.06 -0.76 -8.64
C LEU A 120 -7.29 -1.66 -8.55
N ARG A 121 -8.15 -1.63 -9.58
CA ARG A 121 -9.32 -2.50 -9.67
C ARG A 121 -8.94 -3.82 -10.33
N ARG A 122 -9.35 -4.93 -9.71
CA ARG A 122 -9.17 -6.27 -10.27
C ARG A 122 -10.07 -6.47 -11.49
N LEU A 123 -9.47 -6.93 -12.58
CA LEU A 123 -10.14 -7.35 -13.81
C LEU A 123 -9.66 -8.76 -14.20
N PRO A 124 -10.41 -9.48 -15.06
CA PRO A 124 -9.97 -10.78 -15.55
C PRO A 124 -8.63 -10.77 -16.30
N ALA A 125 -8.18 -9.62 -16.81
CA ALA A 125 -6.94 -9.50 -17.58
C ALA A 125 -5.78 -8.85 -16.80
N GLY A 126 -5.96 -8.46 -15.53
CA GLY A 126 -4.97 -7.74 -14.76
C GLY A 126 -5.58 -6.72 -13.80
N LEU A 127 -4.76 -5.80 -13.32
CA LEU A 127 -5.20 -4.65 -12.53
C LEU A 127 -5.32 -3.40 -13.38
N GLN A 128 -6.45 -2.72 -13.27
CA GLN A 128 -6.68 -1.42 -13.91
C GLN A 128 -6.46 -0.29 -12.92
N PRO A 129 -5.48 0.60 -13.15
CA PRO A 129 -5.27 1.77 -12.30
C PRO A 129 -6.31 2.85 -12.58
N ARG A 130 -6.77 3.48 -11.50
CA ARG A 130 -7.55 4.72 -11.50
C ARG A 130 -6.87 5.70 -10.56
N ARG A 131 -6.73 6.94 -11.00
CA ARG A 131 -6.26 8.04 -10.14
C ARG A 131 -7.38 8.48 -9.21
N GLY A 132 -7.01 8.76 -7.96
CA GLY A 132 -7.86 9.40 -6.96
C GLY A 132 -7.41 10.84 -6.74
N MET A 133 -7.18 11.21 -5.47
CA MET A 133 -6.72 12.54 -5.08
C MET A 133 -5.28 12.82 -5.58
N ALA A 134 -4.95 14.11 -5.72
CA ALA A 134 -3.61 14.53 -6.08
C ALA A 134 -2.58 14.07 -5.03
N VAL A 135 -1.33 13.84 -5.43
CA VAL A 135 -0.27 13.32 -4.53
C VAL A 135 0.00 14.32 -3.40
N ASP A 136 0.04 15.58 -3.74
CA ASP A 136 0.19 16.73 -2.86
C ASP A 136 -1.03 16.98 -1.94
N ASP A 137 -2.22 16.45 -2.27
CA ASP A 137 -3.42 16.49 -1.42
C ASP A 137 -3.48 15.28 -0.46
N ASN A 138 -2.48 15.14 0.41
CA ASN A 138 -2.37 14.01 1.35
C ASN A 138 -2.68 14.37 2.81
N ALA A 139 -3.17 15.57 3.08
CA ALA A 139 -3.51 15.99 4.44
C ALA A 139 -4.47 14.97 5.12
N ILE A 140 -4.24 14.76 6.40
CA ILE A 140 -5.15 13.98 7.25
C ILE A 140 -6.05 14.98 7.93
N ASP A 141 -7.34 14.85 7.67
CA ASP A 141 -8.34 15.65 8.34
C ASP A 141 -8.58 15.02 9.72
N TYR A 142 -8.10 15.69 10.77
CA TYR A 142 -8.27 15.25 12.15
C TYR A 142 -9.61 15.71 12.73
N ASP A 143 -10.33 16.63 12.05
CA ASP A 143 -11.56 17.22 12.56
C ASP A 143 -12.76 16.28 12.45
N LEU A 144 -12.68 15.24 11.62
CA LEU A 144 -13.69 14.17 11.51
C LEU A 144 -13.88 13.35 12.81
N TYR A 145 -12.98 13.47 13.79
CA TYR A 145 -13.02 12.72 15.05
C TYR A 145 -13.04 13.61 16.32
N ASN A 146 -13.12 14.94 16.17
CA ASN A 146 -13.17 15.88 17.29
C ASN A 146 -14.60 16.24 17.74
N ASP A 147 -15.63 15.78 17.03
CA ASP A 147 -17.02 15.86 17.47
C ASP A 147 -17.43 14.57 18.18
N ALA A 148 -17.01 14.42 19.45
CA ALA A 148 -17.51 13.42 20.39
C ALA A 148 -17.62 13.99 21.81
#